data_AF-A0A2S6UGZ1-F1
#
_entry.id   AF-A0A2S6UGZ1-F1
#
_cell.length_a   1.000
_cell.length_b   1.000
_cell.length_c   1.000
_cell.angle_alpha   90.00
_cell.angle_beta   90.00
_cell.angle_gamma   90.00
#
_symmetry.space_group_name_H-M   'P 1'
#
loop_
_entity.id
_entity.type
_entity.pdbx_description
1 polymer ?
#
loop_
_entity_poly.entity_id
_entity_poly.type
_entity_poly.pdbx_seq_one_letter_code
_entity_poly.pdbx_strand_id
1 'polypeptide(L)' 'GIAGTRGSALIVNLPGSQAGVRDGLTVLSPLVEHAVKLLTNQPTDH' A
#
# COMPACT_ATOMS: atom_id res chain seq x y z
N GLY A 1 -8.46 6.83 -5.38
CA GLY A 1 -8.24 5.60 -6.15
C GLY A 1 -8.80 4.42 -5.38
N ILE A 2 -9.15 3.33 -6.07
CA ILE A 2 -9.54 2.09 -5.41
C ILE A 2 -8.25 1.34 -5.01
N ALA A 3 -8.19 0.84 -3.79
CA ALA A 3 -7.15 -0.07 -3.32
C ALA A 3 -7.80 -1.32 -2.72
N GLY A 4 -7.10 -2.44 -2.78
CA GLY A 4 -7.61 -3.72 -2.29
C GLY A 4 -6.49 -4.71 -2.04
N THR A 5 -6.85 -5.89 -1.57
CA THR A 5 -5.90 -6.93 -1.18
C THR A 5 -6.27 -8.26 -1.81
N ARG A 6 -5.26 -9.10 -2.06
CA ARG A 6 -5.45 -10.48 -2.55
C ARG A 6 -4.43 -11.38 -1.85
N GLY A 7 -4.91 -12.19 -0.90
CA GLY A 7 -4.00 -12.88 0.02
C GLY A 7 -3.14 -11.88 0.79
N SER A 8 -1.83 -12.05 0.78
CA SER A 8 -0.86 -11.13 1.40
C SER A 8 -0.40 -9.98 0.49
N ALA A 9 -1.00 -9.81 -0.70
CA ALA A 9 -0.62 -8.75 -1.65
C ALA A 9 -1.56 -7.54 -1.55
N LEU A 10 -0.96 -6.34 -1.49
CA LEU A 10 -1.65 -5.05 -1.62
C LEU A 10 -1.68 -4.60 -3.08
N ILE A 11 -2.84 -4.16 -3.57
CA ILE A 11 -3.06 -3.67 -4.93
C ILE A 11 -3.59 -2.24 -4.84
N VAL A 12 -2.93 -1.30 -5.51
CA VAL A 12 -3.28 0.13 -5.46
C VAL A 12 -3.33 0.71 -6.87
N ASN A 13 -4.41 1.40 -7.20
CA ASN A 13 -4.50 2.16 -8.45
C ASN A 13 -3.85 3.54 -8.27
N LEU A 14 -2.90 3.86 -9.15
CA LEU A 14 -2.24 5.16 -9.24
C LEU A 14 -2.65 5.91 -10.53
N PRO A 15 -2.49 7.24 -10.59
CA PRO A 15 -2.69 8.00 -11.82
C PRO A 15 -1.74 7.53 -12.94
N GLY A 16 -2.17 7.63 -14.20
CA GLY A 16 -1.38 7.15 -15.35
C GLY A 16 -0.14 7.98 -15.72
N SER A 17 0.06 9.14 -15.10
CA SER A 17 1.22 10.00 -15.34
C SER A 17 2.36 9.71 -14.37
N GLN A 18 3.61 9.91 -14.82
CA GLN A 18 4.79 9.70 -13.95
C GLN A 18 4.77 10.57 -12.69
N ALA A 19 4.32 11.83 -12.81
CA ALA A 19 4.16 12.72 -11.66
C ALA A 19 3.14 12.17 -10.67
N GLY A 20 1.96 11.72 -11.13
CA GLY A 20 0.94 11.16 -10.26
C GLY A 20 1.34 9.84 -9.60
N VAL A 21 2.16 9.01 -10.27
CA VAL A 21 2.77 7.83 -9.64
C VAL A 21 3.73 8.23 -8.52
N ARG A 22 4.60 9.23 -8.74
CA ARG A 22 5.56 9.70 -7.74
C ARG A 22 4.88 10.27 -6.50
N ASP A 23 3.85 11.10 -6.70
CA ASP A 23 3.08 11.69 -5.62
C ASP A 23 2.33 10.59 -4.85
N GLY A 24 1.71 9.66 -5.57
CA GLY A 24 1.02 8.51 -4.99
C GLY A 24 1.95 7.61 -4.16
N LEU A 25 3.13 7.29 -4.67
CA LEU A 25 4.13 6.49 -3.93
C LEU A 25 4.67 7.23 -2.70
N THR A 26 4.84 8.54 -2.78
CA THR A 26 5.29 9.36 -1.64
C THR A 26 4.29 9.30 -0.48
N VAL A 27 3.00 9.38 -0.79
CA VAL A 27 1.91 9.24 0.20
C VAL A 27 1.81 7.80 0.71
N LEU A 28 1.99 6.81 -0.17
CA LEU A 28 1.88 5.40 0.19
C LEU A 28 3.07 4.87 0.99
N SER A 29 4.27 5.45 0.84
CA SER A 29 5.49 4.97 1.48
C SER A 29 5.34 4.65 2.98
N PRO A 30 4.80 5.55 3.84
CA PRO A 30 4.60 5.21 5.25
C PRO A 30 3.47 4.19 5.49
N LEU A 31 2.50 4.09 4.59
CA LEU A 31 1.33 3.20 4.72
C LEU A 31 1.64 1.77 4.30
N VAL A 32 2.54 1.57 3.33
CA VAL A 32 2.90 0.26 2.79
C VAL A 32 3.51 -0.62 3.88
N GLU A 33 4.38 -0.09 4.74
CA GLU A 33 4.98 -0.89 5.82
C GLU A 33 3.91 -1.43 6.79
N HIS A 34 2.95 -0.59 7.18
CA HIS A 34 1.86 -1.02 8.06
C HIS A 34 0.94 -2.03 7.37
N ALA A 35 0.60 -1.78 6.11
CA ALA A 35 -0.23 -2.69 5.32
C ALA A 35 0.43 -4.06 5.16
N VAL A 36 1.75 -4.13 4.93
CA VAL A 36 2.49 -5.39 4.84
C VAL A 36 2.46 -6.15 6.17
N LYS A 37 2.64 -5.47 7.31
CA LYS A 37 2.54 -6.10 8.64
C LYS A 37 1.17 -6.75 8.86
N LEU A 38 0.10 -6.03 8.54
CA LEU A 38 -1.26 -6.55 8.62
C LEU A 38 -1.50 -7.72 7.67
N LEU A 39 -1.04 -7.61 6.41
CA LEU A 39 -1.27 -8.63 5.37
C LEU A 39 -0.47 -9.91 5.57
N THR A 40 0.62 -9.84 6.33
CA THR A 40 1.47 -11.00 6.64
C THR A 40 1.15 -11.64 7.99
N ASN A 41 0.13 -11.15 8.71
CA ASN A 41 -0.19 -11.56 10.08
C ASN A 41 1.04 -11.54 11.00
N GLN A 42 1.95 -10.58 10.80
CA GLN A 42 2.99 -10.31 11.78
C GLN A 42 2.30 -9.96 13.10
N PRO A 43 2.70 -10.55 14.24
CA PRO A 43 2.07 -10.27 15.52
C PRO A 43 2.12 -8.76 15.78
N THR A 44 0.95 -8.14 15.73
CA THR A 44 0.78 -6.76 16.14
C THR A 44 0.83 -6.76 17.65
N ASP A 45 1.90 -6.19 18.22
CA ASP A 45 2.11 -6.08 19.66
C ASP A 45 0.89 -5.38 20.29
N HIS A 46 -0.02 -6.17 20.87
CA HIS A 46 -1.24 -5.79 21.61
C HIS A 46 -1.46 -6.82 22.70
#